data_AF-A0A538A9B0-F1
#
_entry.id   AF-A0A538A9B0-F1
#
_cell.length_a   1.000
_cell.length_b   1.000
_cell.length_c   1.000
_cell.angle_alpha   90.00
_cell.angle_beta   90.00
_cell.angle_gamma   90.00
#
_symmetry.space_group_name_H-M   'P 1'
#
loop_
_entity.id
_entity.type
_entity.pdbx_description
1 polymer ?
#
loop_
_entity_poly.entity_id
_entity_poly.type
_entity_poly.pdbx_seq_one_letter_code
_entity_poly.pdbx_strand_id
1 'polypeptide(L)' 'MIVCLCRGVPEQTIQRVIASGARTVDDVSRICGAGSDCGACYRALAEMVREAEGAVCAAGDRT' A
#
# COMPACT_ATOMS: atom_id res chain seq x y z
N MET A 1 -2.05 -9.42 -7.33
CA MET A 1 -1.01 -9.48 -8.41
C MET A 1 0.38 -9.09 -7.88
N ILE A 2 1.46 -9.18 -8.67
CA ILE A 2 2.74 -8.50 -8.33
C ILE A 2 2.60 -7.02 -8.70
N VAL A 3 2.80 -6.14 -7.73
CA VAL A 3 2.67 -4.69 -7.92
C VAL A 3 4.04 -4.05 -8.16
N CYS A 4 5.05 -4.42 -7.35
CA CYS A 4 6.42 -3.94 -7.54
C CYS A 4 7.26 -5.03 -8.20
N LEU A 5 7.60 -4.86 -9.48
CA LEU A 5 8.42 -5.83 -10.22
C LEU A 5 9.89 -5.85 -9.77
N CYS A 6 10.47 -4.70 -9.41
CA CYS A 6 11.87 -4.62 -8.95
C CYS A 6 12.14 -5.45 -7.70
N ARG A 7 11.18 -5.45 -6.77
CA ARG A 7 11.29 -6.13 -5.46
C ARG A 7 10.44 -7.40 -5.37
N GLY A 8 9.70 -7.74 -6.43
CA GLY A 8 8.78 -8.88 -6.44
C GLY A 8 7.66 -8.79 -5.39
N VAL A 9 7.19 -7.58 -5.06
CA VAL A 9 6.20 -7.39 -3.97
C VAL A 9 4.78 -7.62 -4.49
N PRO A 10 4.04 -8.60 -3.93
CA PRO A 10 2.65 -8.81 -4.28
C PRO A 10 1.73 -7.82 -3.57
N GLU A 11 0.62 -7.52 -4.21
CA GLU A 11 -0.48 -6.67 -3.73
C GLU A 11 -0.93 -7.04 -2.31
N GLN A 12 -1.09 -8.33 -2.03
CA GLN A 12 -1.46 -8.83 -0.70
C GLN A 12 -0.49 -8.39 0.40
N THR A 13 0.81 -8.24 0.09
CA THR A 13 1.80 -7.75 1.04
C THR A 13 1.58 -6.26 1.29
N ILE A 14 1.35 -5.48 0.24
CA ILE A 14 1.07 -4.05 0.34
C ILE A 14 -0.21 -3.79 1.15
N GLN A 15 -1.28 -4.54 0.88
CA GLN A 15 -2.52 -4.48 1.65
C GLN A 15 -2.30 -4.80 3.14
N ARG A 16 -1.51 -5.82 3.48
CA ARG A 16 -1.16 -6.13 4.88
C ARG A 16 -0.37 -5.01 5.54
N VAL A 17 0.57 -4.40 4.83
CA VAL A 17 1.36 -3.26 5.31
C VAL A 17 0.48 -2.05 5.59
N ILE A 18 -0.46 -1.75 4.69
CA ILE A 18 -1.46 -0.69 4.87
C ILE A 18 -2.37 -1.00 6.07
N ALA A 19 -2.89 -2.23 6.17
CA ALA A 19 -3.69 -2.67 7.31
C ALA A 19 -2.94 -2.64 8.66
N SER A 20 -1.61 -2.76 8.61
CA SER A 20 -0.73 -2.64 9.79
C SER A 20 -0.43 -1.20 10.19
N GLY A 21 -0.94 -0.21 9.43
CA GLY A 21 -0.84 1.21 9.76
C GLY A 21 -0.01 2.05 8.80
N ALA A 22 0.46 1.52 7.67
CA ALA A 22 1.12 2.37 6.66
C ALA A 22 0.10 3.33 6.02
N ARG A 23 0.40 4.63 6.01
CA ARG A 23 -0.51 5.69 5.51
C ARG A 23 0.06 6.46 4.34
N THR A 24 1.30 6.19 3.96
CA THR A 24 1.97 6.82 2.83
C THR A 24 2.69 5.78 1.99
N VAL A 25 3.01 6.13 0.74
CA VAL A 25 3.87 5.29 -0.11
C VAL A 25 5.25 5.11 0.53
N ASP A 26 5.75 6.14 1.22
CA ASP A 26 7.02 6.07 1.96
C ASP A 26 6.97 5.03 3.09
N ASP A 27 5.89 4.98 3.87
CA ASP A 27 5.70 3.94 4.90
C ASP A 27 5.71 2.54 4.27
N VAL A 28 5.02 2.37 3.13
CA VAL A 28 4.99 1.11 2.39
C VAL A 28 6.40 0.74 1.90
N SER A 29 7.13 1.69 1.33
CA SER A 29 8.52 1.51 0.90
C SER A 29 9.43 1.13 2.08
N ARG A 30 9.28 1.76 3.23
CA ARG A 30 10.06 1.48 4.43
C ARG A 30 9.80 0.08 4.99
N ILE A 31 8.56 -0.39 4.94
CA ILE A 31 8.16 -1.66 5.56
C ILE A 31 8.41 -2.86 4.62
N CYS A 32 8.06 -2.77 3.34
CA CYS A 32 8.18 -3.90 2.40
C CYS A 32 9.04 -3.64 1.16
N GLY A 33 9.66 -2.46 1.05
CA GLY A 33 10.56 -2.13 -0.05
C GLY A 33 9.88 -1.73 -1.37
N ALA A 34 8.55 -1.92 -1.51
CA ALA A 34 7.85 -1.55 -2.73
C ALA A 34 7.94 -0.05 -2.99
N GLY A 35 8.27 0.35 -4.23
CA GLY A 35 8.38 1.77 -4.61
C GLY A 35 9.74 2.41 -4.39
N SER A 36 10.73 1.68 -3.84
CA SER A 36 12.07 2.20 -3.51
C SER A 36 13.08 2.21 -4.67
N ASP A 37 12.71 1.71 -5.85
CA ASP A 37 13.60 1.59 -7.02
C ASP A 37 13.11 2.44 -8.21
N CYS A 38 12.58 1.82 -9.27
CA CYS A 38 12.29 2.49 -10.54
C CYS A 38 11.04 3.40 -10.54
N GLY A 39 10.25 3.39 -9.46
CA GLY A 39 9.03 4.19 -9.35
C GLY A 39 7.83 3.75 -10.22
N ALA A 40 7.96 2.73 -11.06
CA ALA A 40 6.87 2.30 -11.97
C ALA A 40 5.57 1.91 -11.24
N CYS A 41 5.71 1.35 -10.03
CA CYS A 41 4.57 0.97 -9.19
C CYS A 41 4.00 2.11 -8.34
N TYR A 42 4.60 3.30 -8.35
CA TYR A 42 4.25 4.40 -7.44
C TYR A 42 2.79 4.82 -7.53
N ARG A 43 2.24 4.95 -8.75
CA ARG A 43 0.83 5.32 -8.95
C ARG A 43 -0.13 4.29 -8.32
N ALA A 44 0.14 3.01 -8.51
CA ALA A 44 -0.66 1.93 -7.92
C ALA A 44 -0.54 1.91 -6.39
N LEU A 45 0.66 2.16 -5.85
CA LEU A 45 0.86 2.28 -4.41
C LEU A 45 0.07 3.45 -3.82
N ALA A 46 0.12 4.62 -4.46
CA ALA A 46 -0.61 5.80 -4.02
C ALA A 46 -2.13 5.60 -4.04
N GLU A 47 -2.65 4.90 -5.06
CA GLU A 47 -4.07 4.55 -5.17
C GLU A 47 -4.50 3.61 -4.04
N MET A 48 -3.80 2.50 -3.83
CA MET A 48 -4.12 1.54 -2.76
C MET A 48 -4.08 2.18 -1.37
N VAL A 49 -3.11 3.06 -1.10
CA VAL A 49 -3.03 3.80 0.17
C VAL A 49 -4.26 4.69 0.32
N ARG A 50 -4.60 5.50 -0.70
CA ARG A 50 -5.77 6.39 -0.67
C ARG A 50 -7.09 5.64 -0.51
N GLU A 51 -7.25 4.52 -1.20
CA GLU A 51 -8.44 3.67 -1.09
C GLU A 51 -8.61 3.15 0.34
N ALA A 52 -7.52 2.75 1.00
CA ALA A 52 -7.56 2.33 2.39
C ALA A 52 -7.92 3.47 3.35
N GLU A 53 -7.48 4.71 3.09
CA GLU A 53 -7.89 5.86 3.89
C GLU A 53 -9.40 6.13 3.79
N GLY A 54 -9.98 5.94 2.59
CA GLY A 54 -11.42 6.03 2.38
C GLY A 54 -12.20 4.87 3.00
N ALA A 55 -11.63 3.65 2.98
CA ALA A 55 -12.23 2.47 3.58
C ALA A 55 -12.32 2.55 5.11
N VAL A 56 -11.39 3.25 5.78
CA VAL A 56 -11.44 3.47 7.24
C VAL A 56 -12.70 4.25 7.64
N CYS A 57 -13.24 5.12 6.79
CA CYS A 57 -14.53 5.79 7.04
C CYS A 57 -15.73 4.85 6.85
N ALA A 58 -15.65 3.86 5.95
CA ALA A 58 -16.74 2.90 5.70
C ALA A 58 -16.78 1.73 6.71
N ALA A 59 -15.71 1.51 7.47
CA ALA A 59 -15.63 0.45 8.49
C ALA A 59 -15.97 0.93 9.92
N GLY A 60 -16.24 2.23 10.10
CA GLY A 60 -16.41 2.88 11.40
C GLY A 60 -17.85 2.97 11.95
N ASP A 61 -18.87 2.39 11.32
CA ASP A 61 -20.29 2.52 11.75
C ASP A 61 -20.93 1.27 12.35
N ARG A 62 -20.13 0.34 12.90
CA ARG A 62 -20.66 -0.84 13.61
C ARG A 62 -20.29 -0.89 15.09
N THR A 63 -20.56 0.19 15.83
CA THR A 63 -20.66 0.14 17.30
C THR A 63 -21.78 1.05 17.78
#